data_AF-A0AAD9ETE7-F1
#
_entry.id   AF-A0AAD9ETE7-F1
#
_cell.length_a   1.000
_cell.length_b   1.000
_cell.length_c   1.000
_cell.angle_alpha   90.00
_cell.angle_beta   90.00
_cell.angle_gamma   90.00
#
_symmetry.space_group_name_H-M   'P 1'
#
loop_
_entity.id
_entity.type
_entity.pdbx_description
1 polymer ?
#
loop_
_entity_poly.entity_id
_entity_poly.type
_entity_poly.pdbx_seq_one_letter_code
_entity_poly.pdbx_strand_id
1 'polypeptide(L)'
;MNGLKQIGLHRCLNIVIVADHGMEETSCERKEVLQDLVGDIRNYWVTEGPFGRIRTKHNDTVFDSAGLVANMTCKKPDQKIKPYLKANLPKRLHFANSRRIEDVNVLVDLKWLFERYPGSLTFCSGGTHGYDNDAESMHAMFVSYGPKFKNVTEIEPFSNIELYNLMCDLLQITPIENNGTHGSMNHVLREPYFIPAHPEERSGPTSCPLISLNPTDSLGCTCDALFLAQREPFLSKASDNSINSRLNLTAEQEFAAKKKHFPEGRPRMLQPNKSYCVLPQEGFITAYSLTALMPLWSSFTIDKPTNLDPLPPVTPDCLRADVRLPASNSARCDHYIAAGNLTTAFLYPPNLNEKGDQKYDALLMSNVVPMYPEFKKIWDYFHNTLLKKYAYIYNSINVVTGPAFDYNYDGQYDTPEQIQQFVSGTNIPIPTHYFAVLTSCKFNEQPVSECAGELQSVSFLLPHLSHNSESCKSTEAESQWVEDLMWFHQARLRDVEWITGLDFYQESDRPIPELLKVKTRPTAAIHRKL
;
A
#
# COMPACT_ATOMS: atom_id res chain seq x y z
N MET A 1 8.18 7.34 42.44
CA MET A 1 7.49 6.20 43.11
C MET A 1 7.47 6.26 44.64
N ASN A 2 8.59 6.52 45.33
CA ASN A 2 8.62 6.57 46.81
C ASN A 2 7.60 7.57 47.41
N GLY A 3 7.49 8.78 46.86
CA GLY A 3 6.49 9.75 47.31
C GLY A 3 5.05 9.25 47.16
N LEU A 4 4.70 8.62 46.03
CA LEU A 4 3.38 8.01 45.82
C LEU A 4 3.08 6.88 46.81
N LYS A 5 4.12 6.13 47.22
CA LYS A 5 3.99 5.08 48.23
C LYS A 5 3.71 5.68 49.60
N GLN A 6 4.42 6.74 49.97
CA GLN A 6 4.27 7.44 51.25
C GLN A 6 2.86 8.00 51.46
N ILE A 7 2.21 8.48 50.40
CA ILE A 7 0.83 9.00 50.45
C ILE A 7 -0.25 7.97 50.08
N GLY A 8 0.09 6.69 49.98
CA GLY A 8 -0.86 5.61 49.70
C GLY A 8 -1.40 5.52 48.27
N LEU A 9 -0.92 6.34 47.32
CA LEU A 9 -1.45 6.40 45.93
C LEU A 9 -0.74 5.48 44.92
N HIS A 10 0.39 4.87 45.28
CA HIS A 10 1.16 3.97 44.40
C HIS A 10 0.42 2.74 43.84
N ARG A 11 -0.78 2.41 44.33
CA ARG A 11 -1.65 1.34 43.80
C ARG A 11 -2.99 1.87 43.27
N CYS A 12 -3.15 3.19 43.21
CA CYS A 12 -4.35 3.88 42.76
C CYS A 12 -4.12 4.61 41.43
N LEU A 13 -2.99 5.30 41.28
CA LEU A 13 -2.65 6.02 40.05
C LEU A 13 -2.33 5.08 38.89
N ASN A 14 -2.78 5.46 37.69
CA ASN A 14 -2.28 4.93 36.42
C ASN A 14 -1.19 5.86 35.90
N ILE A 15 0.01 5.32 35.67
CA ILE A 15 1.20 6.04 35.24
C ILE A 15 1.57 5.52 33.86
N VAL A 16 1.78 6.45 32.93
CA VAL A 16 2.32 6.19 31.60
C VAL A 16 3.64 6.96 31.48
N ILE A 17 4.74 6.24 31.30
CA ILE A 17 6.07 6.80 31.13
C ILE A 17 6.43 6.62 29.65
N VAL A 18 6.74 7.73 28.99
CA VAL A 18 7.04 7.77 27.55
C VAL A 18 8.25 8.65 27.27
N ALA A 19 8.83 8.49 26.08
CA ALA A 19 9.65 9.50 25.42
C ALA A 19 8.94 9.99 24.15
N ASP A 20 9.35 11.15 23.65
CA ASP A 20 8.92 11.70 22.38
C ASP A 20 9.58 11.01 21.18
N HIS A 21 10.88 10.78 21.25
CA HIS A 21 11.68 10.08 20.23
C HIS A 21 12.98 9.51 20.82
N GLY A 22 13.70 8.75 20.01
CA GLY A 22 15.06 8.29 20.31
C GLY A 22 16.15 9.34 19.99
N MET A 23 17.37 8.87 19.76
CA MET A 23 18.57 9.70 19.54
C MET A 23 19.60 8.96 18.69
N GLU A 24 20.29 9.67 17.80
CA GLU A 24 21.34 9.13 16.93
C GLU A 24 22.60 10.01 16.95
N GLU A 25 23.78 9.40 16.78
CA GLU A 25 25.07 10.10 16.75
C GLU A 25 25.37 10.73 15.37
N THR A 26 26.00 11.90 15.39
CA THR A 26 26.32 12.70 14.21
C THR A 26 27.77 13.17 14.20
N SER A 27 28.30 13.38 12.99
CA SER A 27 29.65 13.88 12.76
C SER A 27 29.66 15.00 11.72
N CYS A 28 30.51 15.99 11.94
CA CYS A 28 30.74 17.08 10.99
C CYS A 28 31.39 16.61 9.67
N GLU A 29 31.90 15.37 9.63
CA GLU A 29 32.44 14.72 8.42
C GLU A 29 31.33 14.03 7.58
N ARG A 30 30.12 13.87 8.14
CA ARG A 30 28.99 13.18 7.49
C ARG A 30 27.89 14.18 7.15
N LYS A 31 28.11 14.97 6.10
CA LYS A 31 27.16 15.96 5.61
C LYS A 31 26.97 15.89 4.10
N GLU A 32 25.73 16.10 3.66
CA GLU A 32 25.41 16.40 2.26
C GLU A 32 25.04 17.87 2.13
N VAL A 33 25.59 18.52 1.10
CA VAL A 33 25.52 19.98 0.93
C VAL A 33 24.66 20.31 -0.28
N LEU A 34 23.58 21.08 -0.09
CA LEU A 34 22.70 21.50 -1.19
C LEU A 34 23.45 22.26 -2.29
N GLN A 35 24.31 23.21 -1.92
CA GLN A 35 25.09 24.02 -2.87
C GLN A 35 25.89 23.16 -3.85
N ASP A 36 26.45 22.04 -3.39
CA ASP A 36 27.26 21.13 -4.21
C ASP A 36 26.41 20.35 -5.23
N LEU A 37 25.11 20.18 -4.95
CA LEU A 37 24.18 19.44 -5.81
C LEU A 37 23.52 20.33 -6.86
N VAL A 38 23.19 21.58 -6.50
CA VAL A 38 22.33 22.46 -7.33
C VAL A 38 22.95 23.81 -7.70
N GLY A 39 24.12 24.16 -7.17
CA GLY A 39 24.80 25.42 -7.48
C GLY A 39 24.22 26.63 -6.73
N ASP A 40 23.59 27.57 -7.43
CA ASP A 40 23.12 28.82 -6.81
C ASP A 40 21.94 28.60 -5.85
N ILE A 41 22.21 28.83 -4.55
CA ILE A 41 21.26 28.63 -3.44
C ILE A 41 20.82 29.94 -2.78
N ARG A 42 21.07 31.10 -3.40
CA ARG A 42 20.78 32.42 -2.80
C ARG A 42 19.31 32.62 -2.47
N ASN A 43 18.42 32.08 -3.30
CA ASN A 43 16.96 32.26 -3.17
C ASN A 43 16.30 31.25 -2.23
N TYR A 44 17.00 30.22 -1.76
CA TYR A 44 16.42 29.19 -0.91
C TYR A 44 16.54 29.52 0.58
N TRP A 45 15.51 29.20 1.34
CA TRP A 45 15.58 28.98 2.78
C TRP A 45 15.56 27.47 3.00
N VAL A 46 16.53 26.98 3.77
CA VAL A 46 16.72 25.54 4.01
C VAL A 46 16.61 25.30 5.50
N THR A 47 15.68 24.44 5.90
CA THR A 47 15.74 23.79 7.21
C THR A 47 16.75 22.66 7.09
N GLU A 48 17.83 22.75 7.86
CA GLU A 48 18.99 21.85 7.84
C GLU A 48 18.88 20.78 8.93
N GLY A 49 19.73 19.75 8.85
CA GLY A 49 19.86 18.71 9.87
C GLY A 49 19.46 17.32 9.36
N PRO A 50 18.84 16.47 10.21
CA PRO A 50 18.53 15.07 9.89
C PRO A 50 17.30 14.89 8.99
N PHE A 51 16.55 15.96 8.74
CA PHE A 51 15.44 16.01 7.79
C PHE A 51 15.38 17.41 7.18
N GLY A 52 15.67 17.50 5.89
CA GLY A 52 15.75 18.78 5.19
C GLY A 52 14.41 19.24 4.64
N ARG A 53 14.17 20.56 4.63
CA ARG A 53 13.00 21.18 3.97
C ARG A 53 13.42 22.45 3.27
N ILE A 54 12.94 22.66 2.04
CA ILE A 54 13.38 23.77 1.20
C ILE A 54 12.18 24.57 0.71
N ARG A 55 12.23 25.88 0.92
CA ARG A 55 11.30 26.86 0.35
C ARG A 55 12.06 28.05 -0.22
N THR A 56 11.36 28.91 -0.94
CA THR A 56 11.91 30.21 -1.32
C THR A 56 11.99 31.15 -0.11
N LYS A 57 12.97 32.07 -0.13
CA LYS A 57 13.06 33.15 0.87
C LYS A 57 11.91 34.15 0.76
N HIS A 58 11.43 34.37 -0.47
CA HIS A 58 10.36 35.31 -0.78
C HIS A 58 9.11 34.54 -1.20
N ASN A 59 7.96 34.88 -0.63
CA ASN A 59 6.71 34.17 -0.91
C ASN A 59 6.16 34.45 -2.31
N ASP A 60 6.58 35.56 -2.95
CA ASP A 60 6.06 35.99 -4.25
C ASP A 60 6.81 35.38 -5.45
N THR A 61 7.85 34.59 -5.20
CA THR A 61 8.61 33.91 -6.27
C THR A 61 7.98 32.58 -6.61
N VAL A 62 7.67 32.36 -7.89
CA VAL A 62 7.31 31.03 -8.41
C VAL A 62 8.45 30.05 -8.11
N PHE A 63 8.16 28.98 -7.39
CA PHE A 63 9.13 27.98 -6.97
C PHE A 63 8.94 26.71 -7.79
N ASP A 64 9.93 26.37 -8.63
CA ASP A 64 9.96 25.09 -9.33
C ASP A 64 10.47 23.98 -8.40
N SER A 65 9.58 23.54 -7.50
CA SER A 65 9.86 22.46 -6.54
C SER A 65 10.25 21.16 -7.24
N ALA A 66 9.60 20.84 -8.36
CA ALA A 66 9.83 19.59 -9.10
C ALA A 66 11.20 19.61 -9.78
N GLY A 67 11.57 20.72 -10.43
CA GLY A 67 12.89 20.91 -11.00
C GLY A 67 14.00 20.87 -9.95
N LEU A 68 13.77 21.45 -8.75
CA LEU A 68 14.74 21.36 -7.67
C LEU A 68 14.94 19.92 -7.18
N VAL A 69 13.86 19.16 -6.97
CA VAL A 69 13.95 17.73 -6.61
C VAL A 69 14.74 16.98 -7.67
N ALA A 70 14.39 17.12 -8.94
CA ALA A 70 15.11 16.47 -10.05
C ALA A 70 16.61 16.85 -10.10
N ASN A 71 16.95 18.10 -9.76
CA ASN A 71 18.33 18.57 -9.68
C ASN A 71 19.10 18.06 -8.45
N MET A 72 18.44 17.48 -7.45
CA MET A 72 19.08 16.83 -6.32
C MET A 72 19.08 15.30 -6.44
N THR A 73 18.20 14.72 -7.27
CA THR A 73 18.04 13.27 -7.41
C THR A 73 19.22 12.62 -8.13
N CYS A 74 19.82 11.60 -7.50
CA CYS A 74 20.85 10.73 -8.07
C CYS A 74 22.09 11.47 -8.63
N LYS A 75 22.57 12.50 -7.92
CA LYS A 75 23.75 13.27 -8.37
C LYS A 75 25.08 12.62 -8.01
N LYS A 76 25.08 11.73 -7.01
CA LYS A 76 26.26 10.96 -6.58
C LYS A 76 25.85 9.49 -6.37
N PRO A 77 26.73 8.51 -6.69
CA PRO A 77 26.42 7.09 -6.48
C PRO A 77 26.06 6.72 -5.04
N ASP A 78 26.78 7.29 -4.07
CA ASP A 78 26.58 7.04 -2.63
C ASP A 78 25.86 8.20 -1.91
N GLN A 79 24.99 8.92 -2.62
CA GLN A 79 24.26 10.07 -2.07
C GLN A 79 23.48 9.69 -0.81
N LYS A 80 23.68 10.43 0.28
CA LYS A 80 23.10 10.15 1.61
C LYS A 80 21.83 10.93 1.91
N ILE A 81 21.23 11.47 0.85
CA ILE A 81 19.95 12.17 0.89
C ILE A 81 19.04 11.71 -0.26
N LYS A 82 17.74 11.72 -0.01
CA LYS A 82 16.71 11.54 -1.03
C LYS A 82 15.74 12.72 -1.03
N PRO A 83 15.73 13.54 -2.09
CA PRO A 83 14.79 14.65 -2.21
C PRO A 83 13.42 14.16 -2.70
N TYR A 84 12.35 14.75 -2.15
CA TYR A 84 10.97 14.43 -2.53
C TYR A 84 10.13 15.70 -2.65
N LEU A 85 9.22 15.68 -3.62
CA LEU A 85 8.00 16.46 -3.47
C LEU A 85 7.19 15.88 -2.32
N LYS A 86 6.60 16.71 -1.46
CA LYS A 86 5.87 16.23 -0.27
C LYS A 86 4.78 15.19 -0.60
N ALA A 87 4.14 15.31 -1.77
CA ALA A 87 3.11 14.38 -2.24
C ALA A 87 3.64 12.97 -2.55
N ASN A 88 4.94 12.83 -2.80
CA ASN A 88 5.62 11.59 -3.17
C ASN A 88 6.41 10.96 -2.01
N LEU A 89 6.37 11.56 -0.81
CA LEU A 89 6.92 10.92 0.40
C LEU A 89 6.15 9.63 0.70
N PRO A 90 6.80 8.60 1.32
CA PRO A 90 6.10 7.41 1.76
C PRO A 90 4.86 7.75 2.59
N LYS A 91 3.70 7.23 2.20
CA LYS A 91 2.40 7.60 2.80
C LYS A 91 2.32 7.28 4.29
N ARG A 92 3.08 6.29 4.78
CA ARG A 92 3.19 5.98 6.22
C ARG A 92 3.67 7.15 7.08
N LEU A 93 4.38 8.13 6.50
CA LEU A 93 4.87 9.31 7.22
C LEU A 93 3.76 10.32 7.53
N HIS A 94 2.65 10.32 6.76
CA HIS A 94 1.56 11.29 6.87
C HIS A 94 2.07 12.76 6.93
N PHE A 95 3.12 13.07 6.17
CA PHE A 95 3.86 14.33 6.23
C PHE A 95 3.75 15.15 4.94
N ALA A 96 2.51 15.47 4.52
CA ALA A 96 2.26 16.22 3.29
C ALA A 96 1.12 17.26 3.40
N ASN A 97 0.00 16.91 4.05
CA ASN A 97 -1.20 17.74 4.09
C ASN A 97 -1.16 18.87 5.14
N SER A 98 -0.21 19.78 4.95
CA SER A 98 -0.19 21.05 5.67
C SER A 98 0.54 22.09 4.83
N ARG A 99 -0.03 23.30 4.74
CA ARG A 99 0.64 24.44 4.10
C ARG A 99 1.97 24.84 4.76
N ARG A 100 2.24 24.34 5.98
CA ARG A 100 3.48 24.58 6.72
C ARG A 100 4.59 23.58 6.37
N ILE A 101 4.24 22.48 5.71
CA ILE A 101 5.20 21.53 5.16
C ILE A 101 5.58 22.04 3.77
N GLU A 102 6.84 22.39 3.62
CA GLU A 102 7.41 22.84 2.35
C GLU A 102 7.22 21.78 1.26
N ASP A 103 7.08 22.21 0.00
CA ASP A 103 6.86 21.30 -1.12
C ASP A 103 8.07 20.39 -1.38
N VAL A 104 9.28 20.83 -1.03
CA VAL A 104 10.52 20.06 -1.17
C VAL A 104 11.00 19.60 0.20
N ASN A 105 11.08 18.28 0.36
CA ASN A 105 11.56 17.59 1.56
C ASN A 105 12.79 16.75 1.21
N VAL A 106 13.69 16.54 2.16
CA VAL A 106 14.94 15.81 1.96
C VAL A 106 15.10 14.82 3.09
N LEU A 107 14.87 13.54 2.79
CA LEU A 107 15.17 12.45 3.72
C LEU A 107 16.69 12.27 3.76
N VAL A 108 17.23 12.08 4.96
CA VAL A 108 18.67 11.95 5.19
C VAL A 108 18.93 10.57 5.79
N ASP A 109 19.95 9.88 5.28
CA ASP A 109 20.39 8.61 5.84
C ASP A 109 20.84 8.79 7.30
N LEU A 110 20.70 7.75 8.11
CA LEU A 110 21.11 7.78 9.52
C LEU A 110 22.56 8.23 9.68
N LYS A 111 22.80 9.02 10.74
CA LYS A 111 24.11 9.61 11.10
C LYS A 111 24.64 10.67 10.15
N TRP A 112 23.95 10.94 9.04
CA TRP A 112 24.26 12.03 8.11
C TRP A 112 23.40 13.25 8.41
N LEU A 113 23.85 14.40 7.92
CA LEU A 113 23.15 15.68 8.04
C LEU A 113 23.04 16.34 6.67
N PHE A 114 21.96 17.10 6.45
CA PHE A 114 21.78 17.93 5.28
C PHE A 114 22.04 19.39 5.63
N GLU A 115 22.96 20.05 4.92
CA GLU A 115 23.25 21.47 5.08
C GLU A 115 23.11 22.23 3.76
N ARG A 116 22.91 23.54 3.85
CA ARG A 116 22.64 24.43 2.74
C ARG A 116 23.90 24.75 1.92
N TYR A 117 24.99 25.09 2.59
CA TYR A 117 26.30 25.38 2.01
C TYR A 117 27.39 24.92 2.99
N PRO A 118 28.65 24.72 2.55
CA PRO A 118 29.68 24.19 3.43
C PRO A 118 29.83 25.03 4.70
N GLY A 119 29.57 24.40 5.86
CA GLY A 119 29.69 25.05 7.17
C GLY A 119 28.48 25.87 7.63
N SER A 120 27.35 25.87 6.91
CA SER A 120 26.12 26.51 7.40
C SER A 120 25.53 25.81 8.63
N LEU A 121 25.69 24.48 8.72
CA LEU A 121 25.28 23.73 9.90
C LEU A 121 26.46 23.56 10.88
N THR A 122 26.50 24.42 11.90
CA THR A 122 27.59 24.45 12.89
C THR A 122 27.44 23.39 13.99
N PHE A 123 26.21 23.04 14.36
CA PHE A 123 25.91 21.96 15.30
C PHE A 123 25.81 20.63 14.56
N CYS A 124 26.97 20.02 14.29
CA CYS A 124 27.08 18.81 13.45
C CYS A 124 27.74 17.61 14.13
N SER A 125 28.12 17.73 15.41
CA SER A 125 28.67 16.63 16.19
C SER A 125 27.91 16.47 17.51
N GLY A 126 27.80 15.24 18.00
CA GLY A 126 26.97 14.90 19.16
C GLY A 126 25.74 14.09 18.76
N GLY A 127 24.64 14.26 19.51
CA GLY A 127 23.37 13.56 19.25
C GLY A 127 22.35 14.44 18.52
N THR A 128 21.60 13.86 17.59
CA THR A 128 20.42 14.48 16.96
C THR A 128 19.28 13.47 16.78
N HIS A 129 18.12 13.95 16.36
CA HIS A 129 16.93 13.17 16.08
C HIS A 129 16.08 13.85 15.00
N GLY A 130 15.10 13.13 14.45
CA GLY A 130 14.23 13.62 13.38
C GLY A 130 14.45 12.93 12.03
N TYR A 131 15.24 11.86 12.00
CA TYR A 131 15.30 10.91 10.90
C TYR A 131 13.97 10.16 10.75
N ASP A 132 13.92 9.24 9.78
CA ASP A 132 12.80 8.33 9.58
C ASP A 132 12.37 7.63 10.88
N ASN A 133 11.07 7.67 11.19
CA ASN A 133 10.52 7.11 12.42
C ASN A 133 10.58 5.58 12.47
N ASP A 134 10.86 4.90 11.35
CA ASP A 134 11.11 3.45 11.35
C ASP A 134 12.53 3.09 11.78
N ALA A 135 13.47 4.04 11.81
CA ALA A 135 14.83 3.79 12.30
C ALA A 135 14.84 3.41 13.79
N GLU A 136 15.51 2.33 14.14
CA GLU A 136 15.60 1.81 15.51
C GLU A 136 16.08 2.87 16.51
N SER A 137 17.07 3.68 16.13
CA SER A 137 17.59 4.76 16.98
C SER A 137 16.57 5.88 17.24
N MET A 138 15.49 5.98 16.47
CA MET A 138 14.40 6.96 16.66
C MET A 138 13.24 6.43 17.50
N HIS A 139 13.23 5.15 17.85
CA HIS A 139 12.15 4.56 18.64
C HIS A 139 12.14 5.11 20.07
N ALA A 140 10.94 5.24 20.65
CA ALA A 140 10.72 5.81 21.97
C ALA A 140 10.33 4.74 23.00
N MET A 141 10.63 4.97 24.27
CA MET A 141 10.21 4.08 25.35
C MET A 141 8.72 4.23 25.68
N PHE A 142 8.09 3.14 26.12
CA PHE A 142 6.77 3.15 26.75
C PHE A 142 6.75 2.16 27.92
N VAL A 143 6.35 2.64 29.10
CA VAL A 143 6.09 1.81 30.28
C VAL A 143 4.79 2.26 30.92
N SER A 144 3.90 1.30 31.21
CA SER A 144 2.65 1.56 31.91
C SER A 144 2.61 0.84 33.25
N TYR A 145 2.04 1.48 34.26
CA TYR A 145 1.89 0.92 35.61
C TYR A 145 0.64 1.48 36.28
N GLY A 146 -0.20 0.61 36.83
CA GLY A 146 -1.39 1.05 37.58
C GLY A 146 -2.45 -0.03 37.67
N PRO A 147 -3.54 0.24 38.41
CA PRO A 147 -4.62 -0.73 38.59
C PRO A 147 -5.34 -1.11 37.29
N LYS A 148 -5.36 -0.24 36.26
CA LYS A 148 -6.06 -0.51 34.99
C LYS A 148 -5.21 -1.28 33.96
N PHE A 149 -3.89 -1.31 34.12
CA PHE A 149 -2.98 -1.98 33.19
C PHE A 149 -2.75 -3.44 33.58
N LYS A 150 -2.53 -4.31 32.58
CA LYS A 150 -2.08 -5.68 32.84
C LYS A 150 -0.70 -5.67 33.54
N ASN A 151 -0.45 -6.67 34.37
CA ASN A 151 0.80 -6.80 35.11
C ASN A 151 1.79 -7.68 34.34
N VAL A 152 3.08 -7.36 34.42
CA VAL A 152 4.18 -8.21 33.91
C VAL A 152 3.88 -8.67 32.47
N THR A 153 3.57 -7.70 31.60
CA THR A 153 3.20 -7.95 30.21
C THR A 153 4.12 -7.14 29.31
N GLU A 154 4.85 -7.83 28.44
CA GLU A 154 5.52 -7.22 27.29
C GLU A 154 4.52 -7.14 26.13
N ILE A 155 4.54 -6.03 25.39
CA ILE A 155 3.63 -5.80 24.28
C ILE A 155 4.44 -5.51 23.01
N GLU A 156 3.85 -5.81 21.86
CA GLU A 156 4.40 -5.45 20.56
C GLU A 156 4.50 -3.92 20.41
N PRO A 157 5.40 -3.42 19.56
CA PRO A 157 5.48 -1.98 19.26
C PRO A 157 4.16 -1.42 18.72
N PHE A 158 3.88 -0.17 19.05
CA PHE A 158 2.71 0.58 18.61
C PHE A 158 3.09 2.05 18.37
N SER A 159 2.27 2.78 17.61
CA SER A 159 2.51 4.20 17.32
C SER A 159 2.04 5.09 18.47
N ASN A 160 2.78 6.16 18.78
CA ASN A 160 2.44 7.09 19.87
C ASN A 160 1.07 7.79 19.68
N ILE A 161 0.54 7.86 18.46
CA ILE A 161 -0.81 8.38 18.16
C ILE A 161 -1.92 7.60 18.87
N GLU A 162 -1.67 6.35 19.26
CA GLU A 162 -2.64 5.50 19.98
C GLU A 162 -2.77 5.90 21.47
N LEU A 163 -1.81 6.65 22.02
CA LEU A 163 -1.77 7.02 23.43
C LEU A 163 -2.95 7.91 23.84
N TYR A 164 -3.46 8.75 22.95
CA TYR A 164 -4.60 9.63 23.25
C TYR A 164 -5.85 8.82 23.61
N ASN A 165 -6.23 7.86 22.76
CA ASN A 165 -7.38 6.98 23.01
C ASN A 165 -7.16 6.16 24.30
N LEU A 166 -5.95 5.63 24.51
CA LEU A 166 -5.61 4.91 25.73
C LEU A 166 -5.79 5.78 26.99
N MET A 167 -5.34 7.04 26.97
CA MET A 167 -5.52 7.96 28.09
C MET A 167 -7.01 8.29 28.33
N CYS A 168 -7.79 8.46 27.27
CA CYS A 168 -9.24 8.62 27.37
C CYS A 168 -9.92 7.41 28.04
N ASP A 169 -9.52 6.18 27.69
CA ASP A 169 -10.04 4.96 28.32
C ASP A 169 -9.64 4.84 29.80
N LEU A 170 -8.42 5.23 30.15
CA LEU A 170 -7.96 5.27 31.54
C LEU A 170 -8.76 6.28 32.37
N LEU A 171 -9.16 7.41 31.77
CA LEU A 171 -10.00 8.43 32.38
C LEU A 171 -11.51 8.14 32.26
N GLN A 172 -11.90 7.14 31.46
CA GLN A 172 -13.29 6.80 31.13
C GLN A 172 -14.06 7.97 30.52
N ILE A 173 -13.42 8.67 29.59
CA ILE A 173 -14.01 9.77 28.82
C ILE A 173 -14.01 9.45 27.33
N THR A 174 -14.91 10.07 26.59
CA THR A 174 -14.98 9.93 25.14
C THR A 174 -13.84 10.72 24.47
N PRO A 175 -12.99 10.10 23.64
CA PRO A 175 -12.00 10.82 22.85
C PRO A 175 -12.67 11.69 21.78
N ILE A 176 -12.04 12.82 21.43
CA ILE A 176 -12.38 13.59 20.21
C ILE A 176 -11.73 12.91 19.00
N GLU A 177 -12.22 13.19 17.79
CA GLU A 177 -11.64 12.71 16.53
C GLU A 177 -10.11 12.89 16.49
N ASN A 178 -9.41 11.81 16.17
CA ASN A 178 -7.95 11.72 16.12
C ASN A 178 -7.52 10.57 15.20
N ASN A 179 -6.22 10.47 14.91
CA ASN A 179 -5.70 9.44 14.00
C ASN A 179 -5.41 8.08 14.66
N GLY A 180 -5.52 7.97 15.99
CA GLY A 180 -5.42 6.70 16.69
C GLY A 180 -6.63 5.80 16.42
N THR A 181 -6.42 4.49 16.39
CA THR A 181 -7.49 3.51 16.18
C THR A 181 -8.03 3.02 17.51
N HIS A 182 -9.14 3.61 17.97
CA HIS A 182 -9.72 3.32 19.29
C HIS A 182 -10.01 1.82 19.47
N GLY A 183 -9.43 1.21 20.50
CA GLY A 183 -9.51 -0.23 20.75
C GLY A 183 -8.25 -1.03 20.37
N SER A 184 -7.34 -0.48 19.56
CA SER A 184 -6.06 -1.13 19.19
C SER A 184 -5.21 -1.50 20.43
N MET A 185 -5.25 -0.64 21.45
CA MET A 185 -4.52 -0.77 22.71
C MET A 185 -5.30 -1.49 23.83
N ASN A 186 -6.47 -2.07 23.54
CA ASN A 186 -7.28 -2.78 24.55
C ASN A 186 -6.51 -3.94 25.21
N HIS A 187 -5.58 -4.56 24.48
CA HIS A 187 -4.77 -5.65 24.98
C HIS A 187 -3.83 -5.27 26.14
N VAL A 188 -3.58 -3.97 26.36
CA VAL A 188 -2.77 -3.43 27.47
C VAL A 188 -3.59 -3.25 28.76
N LEU A 189 -4.91 -3.15 28.65
CA LEU A 189 -5.84 -2.91 29.75
C LEU A 189 -6.33 -4.25 30.36
N ARG A 190 -6.57 -4.28 31.67
CA ARG A 190 -7.22 -5.43 32.34
C ARG A 190 -8.68 -5.54 31.95
N GLU A 191 -9.36 -4.41 31.94
CA GLU A 191 -10.77 -4.25 31.59
C GLU A 191 -10.87 -3.06 30.62
N PRO A 192 -11.05 -3.32 29.31
CA PRO A 192 -11.23 -2.27 28.32
C PRO A 192 -12.47 -1.43 28.60
N TYR A 193 -12.35 -0.10 28.50
CA TYR A 193 -13.50 0.81 28.61
C TYR A 193 -14.33 0.85 27.33
N PHE A 194 -13.65 0.77 26.17
CA PHE A 194 -14.26 0.80 24.85
C PHE A 194 -14.21 -0.57 24.18
N ILE A 195 -15.34 -0.99 23.60
CA ILE A 195 -15.47 -2.22 22.82
C ILE A 195 -15.64 -1.81 21.35
N PRO A 196 -14.63 -2.03 20.48
CA PRO A 196 -14.73 -1.64 19.07
C PRO A 196 -15.72 -2.52 18.32
N ALA A 197 -16.31 -1.96 17.27
CA ALA A 197 -17.15 -2.65 16.29
C ALA A 197 -16.60 -2.40 14.88
N HIS A 198 -16.91 -3.30 13.93
CA HIS A 198 -16.60 -3.07 12.52
C HIS A 198 -17.37 -1.86 11.98
N PRO A 199 -16.76 -1.04 11.12
CA PRO A 199 -17.48 0.03 10.45
C PRO A 199 -18.52 -0.56 9.48
N GLU A 200 -19.70 0.06 9.41
CA GLU A 200 -20.76 -0.32 8.49
C GLU A 200 -20.34 -0.09 7.02
N GLU A 201 -20.59 -1.08 6.17
CA GLU A 201 -20.39 -0.95 4.73
C GLU A 201 -21.39 0.07 4.14
N ARG A 202 -20.88 1.09 3.45
CA ARG A 202 -21.70 2.18 2.88
C ARG A 202 -22.12 1.93 1.44
N SER A 203 -21.50 0.99 0.75
CA SER A 203 -21.89 0.57 -0.60
C SER A 203 -21.71 -0.93 -0.75
N GLY A 204 -22.82 -1.67 -0.81
CA GLY A 204 -22.80 -3.09 -1.13
C GLY A 204 -22.56 -3.33 -2.63
N PRO A 205 -22.05 -4.51 -3.02
CA PRO A 205 -21.86 -4.84 -4.43
C PRO A 205 -23.21 -5.02 -5.14
N THR A 206 -23.28 -4.54 -6.37
CA THR A 206 -24.37 -4.83 -7.30
C THR A 206 -24.14 -6.17 -8.01
N SER A 207 -25.13 -6.65 -8.75
CA SER A 207 -25.03 -7.88 -9.53
C SER A 207 -24.51 -7.61 -10.94
N CYS A 208 -23.54 -8.40 -11.40
CA CYS A 208 -23.05 -8.43 -12.78
C CYS A 208 -23.26 -9.85 -13.35
N PRO A 209 -24.51 -10.21 -13.69
CA PRO A 209 -24.83 -11.57 -14.11
C PRO A 209 -24.29 -11.85 -15.51
N LEU A 210 -23.89 -13.10 -15.75
CA LEU A 210 -23.55 -13.57 -17.08
C LEU A 210 -24.83 -13.81 -17.89
N ILE A 211 -25.12 -12.93 -18.85
CA ILE A 211 -26.33 -13.01 -19.69
C ILE A 211 -26.05 -13.75 -21.01
N SER A 212 -24.87 -13.56 -21.58
CA SER A 212 -24.44 -14.13 -22.87
C SER A 212 -22.98 -14.56 -22.79
N LEU A 213 -22.61 -15.62 -23.51
CA LEU A 213 -21.20 -16.03 -23.68
C LEU A 213 -20.50 -15.26 -24.81
N ASN A 214 -21.27 -14.62 -25.69
CA ASN A 214 -20.75 -13.76 -26.73
C ASN A 214 -20.75 -12.31 -26.25
N PRO A 215 -19.62 -11.58 -26.37
CA PRO A 215 -19.58 -10.16 -26.08
C PRO A 215 -20.39 -9.38 -27.12
N THR A 216 -21.10 -8.33 -26.69
CA THR A 216 -21.85 -7.45 -27.61
C THR A 216 -20.93 -6.51 -28.40
N ASP A 217 -19.74 -6.25 -27.89
CA ASP A 217 -18.70 -5.39 -28.47
C ASP A 217 -17.34 -5.99 -28.08
N SER A 218 -16.38 -6.04 -29.01
CA SER A 218 -15.02 -6.54 -28.73
C SER A 218 -14.17 -5.56 -27.92
N LEU A 219 -14.67 -4.34 -27.67
CA LEU A 219 -13.99 -3.25 -26.97
C LEU A 219 -12.69 -2.82 -27.63
N GLY A 220 -12.57 -3.04 -28.95
CA GLY A 220 -11.33 -2.81 -29.70
C GLY A 220 -10.18 -3.73 -29.29
N CYS A 221 -10.46 -4.80 -28.54
CA CYS A 221 -9.48 -5.75 -28.05
C CYS A 221 -9.35 -6.96 -28.97
N THR A 222 -8.16 -7.54 -29.02
CA THR A 222 -7.85 -8.78 -29.75
C THR A 222 -7.13 -9.77 -28.85
N CYS A 223 -7.32 -11.05 -29.15
CA CYS A 223 -6.52 -12.12 -28.56
C CYS A 223 -6.10 -13.15 -29.60
N ASP A 224 -4.93 -12.91 -30.19
CA ASP A 224 -4.40 -13.71 -31.29
C ASP A 224 -4.14 -15.16 -30.86
N ALA A 225 -3.77 -15.38 -29.60
CA ALA A 225 -3.57 -16.71 -29.04
C ALA A 225 -4.83 -17.60 -29.11
N LEU A 226 -6.03 -17.03 -28.90
CA LEU A 226 -7.29 -17.77 -29.04
C LEU A 226 -7.64 -18.04 -30.51
N PHE A 227 -7.32 -17.12 -31.41
CA PHE A 227 -7.51 -17.32 -32.86
C PHE A 227 -6.57 -18.41 -33.41
N LEU A 228 -5.33 -18.46 -32.94
CA LEU A 228 -4.35 -19.48 -33.34
C LEU A 228 -4.70 -20.86 -32.77
N ALA A 229 -5.17 -20.94 -31.53
CA ALA A 229 -5.64 -22.19 -30.92
C ALA A 229 -6.81 -22.84 -31.68
N GLN A 230 -7.62 -22.04 -32.38
CA GLN A 230 -8.73 -22.54 -33.21
C GLN A 230 -8.30 -23.15 -34.56
N ARG A 231 -7.06 -22.89 -35.01
CA ARG A 231 -6.55 -23.38 -36.32
C ARG A 231 -5.77 -24.69 -36.23
N GLU A 232 -5.38 -25.12 -35.04
CA GLU A 232 -4.68 -26.39 -34.83
C GLU A 232 -5.67 -27.57 -34.78
N PRO A 233 -5.60 -28.56 -35.71
CA PRO A 233 -6.60 -29.63 -35.79
C PRO A 233 -6.57 -30.65 -34.64
N PHE A 234 -5.51 -30.66 -33.81
CA PHE A 234 -5.23 -31.70 -32.81
C PHE A 234 -5.13 -31.21 -31.35
N LEU A 235 -5.25 -29.90 -31.11
CA LEU A 235 -5.30 -29.30 -29.77
C LEU A 235 -6.64 -28.58 -29.59
N SER A 236 -7.17 -28.61 -28.37
CA SER A 236 -8.57 -28.32 -28.00
C SER A 236 -9.28 -27.22 -28.81
N LYS A 237 -10.54 -27.49 -29.18
CA LYS A 237 -11.53 -26.57 -29.78
C LYS A 237 -11.90 -25.42 -28.83
N ALA A 238 -10.95 -24.59 -28.43
CA ALA A 238 -11.20 -23.41 -27.63
C ALA A 238 -11.78 -22.29 -28.53
N SER A 239 -13.09 -22.32 -28.79
CA SER A 239 -13.79 -21.14 -29.32
C SER A 239 -13.92 -20.07 -28.22
N ASP A 240 -14.06 -18.80 -28.58
CA ASP A 240 -14.23 -17.71 -27.59
C ASP A 240 -15.44 -17.96 -26.66
N ASN A 241 -16.48 -18.62 -27.18
CA ASN A 241 -17.62 -19.09 -26.36
C ASN A 241 -17.26 -20.17 -25.35
N SER A 242 -16.32 -21.05 -25.68
CA SER A 242 -15.84 -22.09 -24.76
C SER A 242 -14.90 -21.54 -23.68
N ILE A 243 -14.23 -20.40 -23.92
CA ILE A 243 -13.43 -19.75 -22.89
C ILE A 243 -14.28 -18.89 -21.96
N ASN A 244 -15.28 -18.18 -22.50
CA ASN A 244 -16.19 -17.36 -21.70
C ASN A 244 -17.12 -18.20 -20.81
N SER A 245 -17.37 -19.47 -21.16
CA SER A 245 -18.14 -20.37 -20.28
C SER A 245 -17.44 -20.65 -18.95
N ARG A 246 -16.11 -20.48 -18.85
CA ARG A 246 -15.35 -20.58 -17.60
C ARG A 246 -15.69 -19.47 -16.60
N LEU A 247 -16.24 -18.35 -17.07
CA LEU A 247 -16.72 -17.27 -16.21
C LEU A 247 -18.10 -17.57 -15.60
N ASN A 248 -18.75 -18.65 -16.02
CA ASN A 248 -20.01 -19.14 -15.48
C ASN A 248 -19.78 -20.17 -14.36
N LEU A 249 -19.32 -19.72 -13.20
CA LEU A 249 -19.04 -20.61 -12.07
C LEU A 249 -20.33 -21.20 -11.49
N THR A 250 -20.31 -22.48 -11.12
CA THR A 250 -21.36 -23.06 -10.27
C THR A 250 -21.28 -22.50 -8.85
N ALA A 251 -22.35 -22.69 -8.06
CA ALA A 251 -22.36 -22.27 -6.65
C ALA A 251 -21.23 -22.92 -5.84
N GLU A 252 -20.87 -24.17 -6.14
CA GLU A 252 -19.76 -24.88 -5.49
C GLU A 252 -18.40 -24.31 -5.89
N GLN A 253 -18.20 -23.96 -7.16
CA GLN A 253 -16.98 -23.32 -7.64
C GLN A 253 -16.81 -21.93 -7.04
N GLU A 254 -17.89 -21.14 -6.99
CA GLU A 254 -17.88 -19.81 -6.37
C GLU A 254 -17.60 -19.91 -4.86
N PHE A 255 -18.21 -20.88 -4.16
CA PHE A 255 -17.94 -21.14 -2.75
C PHE A 255 -16.47 -21.53 -2.53
N ALA A 256 -15.91 -22.41 -3.36
CA ALA A 256 -14.51 -22.82 -3.28
C ALA A 256 -13.55 -21.65 -3.52
N ALA A 257 -13.82 -20.81 -4.53
CA ALA A 257 -13.05 -19.61 -4.80
C ALA A 257 -13.09 -18.62 -3.63
N LYS A 258 -14.28 -18.35 -3.06
CA LYS A 258 -14.43 -17.48 -1.88
C LYS A 258 -13.69 -18.04 -0.68
N LYS A 259 -13.84 -19.33 -0.38
CA LYS A 259 -13.15 -19.98 0.73
C LYS A 259 -11.62 -19.88 0.60
N LYS A 260 -11.08 -19.98 -0.62
CA LYS A 260 -9.63 -19.88 -0.86
C LYS A 260 -9.14 -18.44 -0.84
N HIS A 261 -9.85 -17.53 -1.51
CA HIS A 261 -9.37 -16.18 -1.82
C HIS A 261 -9.92 -15.08 -0.92
N PHE A 262 -10.86 -15.38 -0.04
CA PHE A 262 -11.33 -14.52 1.06
C PHE A 262 -11.20 -15.22 2.41
N PRO A 263 -9.97 -15.62 2.84
CA PRO A 263 -9.79 -16.26 4.14
C PRO A 263 -10.28 -15.40 5.32
N GLU A 264 -10.23 -14.07 5.17
CA GLU A 264 -10.69 -13.11 6.17
C GLU A 264 -11.91 -12.29 5.68
N GLY A 265 -12.59 -12.78 4.64
CA GLY A 265 -13.70 -12.08 3.99
C GLY A 265 -13.27 -11.09 2.91
N ARG A 266 -14.26 -10.56 2.19
CA ARG A 266 -14.03 -9.52 1.16
C ARG A 266 -13.76 -8.16 1.81
N PRO A 267 -12.92 -7.30 1.20
CA PRO A 267 -12.87 -5.89 1.56
C PRO A 267 -14.26 -5.23 1.43
N ARG A 268 -14.66 -4.45 2.44
CA ARG A 268 -15.92 -3.71 2.47
C ARG A 268 -15.73 -2.28 1.98
N MET A 269 -16.72 -1.73 1.27
CA MET A 269 -16.64 -0.36 0.74
C MET A 269 -17.23 0.65 1.73
N LEU A 270 -16.38 1.48 2.34
CA LEU A 270 -16.79 2.55 3.24
C LEU A 270 -17.13 3.86 2.51
N GLN A 271 -16.77 3.98 1.23
CA GLN A 271 -17.17 5.12 0.42
C GLN A 271 -18.69 5.04 0.09
N PRO A 272 -19.47 6.12 0.25
CA PRO A 272 -20.88 6.12 -0.11
C PRO A 272 -21.08 6.19 -1.65
N ASN A 273 -22.25 5.76 -2.11
CA ASN A 273 -22.70 5.89 -3.50
C ASN A 273 -21.75 5.29 -4.56
N LYS A 274 -21.05 4.20 -4.23
CA LYS A 274 -20.20 3.50 -5.20
C LYS A 274 -20.98 2.40 -5.90
N SER A 275 -20.88 2.36 -7.23
CA SER A 275 -21.45 1.30 -8.06
C SER A 275 -20.33 0.36 -8.50
N TYR A 276 -20.30 -0.82 -7.90
CA TYR A 276 -19.32 -1.86 -8.22
C TYR A 276 -19.97 -3.23 -8.06
N CYS A 277 -19.41 -4.24 -8.71
CA CYS A 277 -19.83 -5.63 -8.53
C CYS A 277 -18.63 -6.53 -8.26
N VAL A 278 -18.89 -7.70 -7.68
CA VAL A 278 -17.87 -8.72 -7.41
C VAL A 278 -17.92 -9.76 -8.54
N LEU A 279 -16.78 -9.96 -9.18
CA LEU A 279 -16.58 -10.87 -10.29
C LEU A 279 -15.70 -12.02 -9.79
N PRO A 280 -16.26 -13.20 -9.48
CA PRO A 280 -15.47 -14.35 -9.08
C PRO A 280 -14.88 -15.06 -10.30
N GLN A 281 -13.67 -15.58 -10.14
CA GLN A 281 -12.99 -16.52 -11.03
C GLN A 281 -12.50 -17.70 -10.15
N GLU A 282 -12.07 -18.81 -10.75
CA GLU A 282 -11.58 -19.95 -9.96
C GLU A 282 -10.30 -19.61 -9.16
N GLY A 283 -9.42 -18.77 -9.72
CA GLY A 283 -8.10 -18.46 -9.14
C GLY A 283 -7.99 -17.11 -8.43
N PHE A 284 -9.01 -16.25 -8.53
CA PHE A 284 -9.04 -14.92 -7.92
C PHE A 284 -10.46 -14.38 -7.89
N ILE A 285 -10.67 -13.32 -7.12
CA ILE A 285 -11.95 -12.60 -7.07
C ILE A 285 -11.67 -11.11 -7.15
N THR A 286 -12.36 -10.41 -8.05
CA THR A 286 -12.15 -8.99 -8.30
C THR A 286 -13.42 -8.19 -8.03
N ALA A 287 -13.31 -7.03 -7.37
CA ALA A 287 -14.37 -6.03 -7.36
C ALA A 287 -14.14 -5.03 -8.48
N TYR A 288 -15.12 -4.84 -9.36
CA TYR A 288 -15.03 -3.99 -10.52
C TYR A 288 -15.93 -2.75 -10.40
N SER A 289 -15.36 -1.56 -10.56
CA SER A 289 -16.11 -0.30 -10.55
C SER A 289 -16.79 -0.03 -11.88
N LEU A 290 -18.11 0.10 -11.86
CA LEU A 290 -18.92 0.38 -13.04
C LEU A 290 -18.80 1.85 -13.50
N THR A 291 -18.21 2.72 -12.68
CA THR A 291 -18.01 4.14 -12.96
C THR A 291 -16.55 4.48 -13.28
N ALA A 292 -15.59 3.91 -12.54
CA ALA A 292 -14.16 4.11 -12.83
C ALA A 292 -13.65 3.22 -13.97
N LEU A 293 -14.47 2.25 -14.41
CA LEU A 293 -14.19 1.30 -15.50
C LEU A 293 -12.90 0.50 -15.28
N MET A 294 -12.59 0.18 -14.02
CA MET A 294 -11.43 -0.59 -13.62
C MET A 294 -11.72 -1.36 -12.31
N PRO A 295 -10.94 -2.40 -12.00
CA PRO A 295 -11.06 -3.07 -10.71
C PRO A 295 -10.62 -2.18 -9.54
N LEU A 296 -11.41 -2.21 -8.46
CA LEU A 296 -11.14 -1.53 -7.18
C LEU A 296 -10.18 -2.34 -6.30
N TRP A 297 -10.29 -3.66 -6.39
CA TRP A 297 -9.36 -4.59 -5.77
C TRP A 297 -9.45 -5.97 -6.44
N SER A 298 -8.38 -6.74 -6.38
CA SER A 298 -8.35 -8.16 -6.71
C SER A 298 -7.74 -8.96 -5.55
N SER A 299 -8.43 -10.02 -5.13
CA SER A 299 -8.00 -10.91 -4.05
C SER A 299 -7.70 -12.31 -4.57
N PHE A 300 -6.54 -12.84 -4.20
CA PHE A 300 -6.09 -14.17 -4.60
C PHE A 300 -5.17 -14.76 -3.54
N THR A 301 -4.86 -16.04 -3.63
CA THR A 301 -4.07 -16.75 -2.62
C THR A 301 -3.07 -17.67 -3.28
N ILE A 302 -1.82 -17.48 -2.90
CA ILE A 302 -0.68 -18.19 -3.44
C ILE A 302 -0.21 -19.16 -2.36
N ASP A 303 -0.39 -20.44 -2.65
CA ASP A 303 0.15 -21.51 -1.83
C ASP A 303 1.67 -21.55 -1.95
N LYS A 304 2.35 -22.17 -0.98
CA LYS A 304 3.81 -22.30 -1.02
C LYS A 304 4.27 -22.96 -2.33
N PRO A 305 5.05 -22.25 -3.18
CA PRO A 305 5.44 -22.79 -4.47
C PRO A 305 6.54 -23.87 -4.30
N THR A 306 6.62 -24.78 -5.27
CA THR A 306 7.62 -25.87 -5.29
C THR A 306 8.99 -25.41 -5.79
N ASN A 307 9.03 -24.33 -6.58
CA ASN A 307 10.24 -23.66 -7.06
C ASN A 307 10.07 -22.14 -7.02
N LEU A 308 11.19 -21.42 -7.11
CA LEU A 308 11.24 -19.96 -7.10
C LEU A 308 11.54 -19.34 -8.46
N ASP A 309 11.44 -20.12 -9.55
CA ASP A 309 11.63 -19.59 -10.89
C ASP A 309 10.60 -18.48 -11.18
N PRO A 310 10.98 -17.37 -11.83
CA PRO A 310 10.03 -16.31 -12.15
C PRO A 310 8.83 -16.85 -12.96
N LEU A 311 7.66 -16.23 -12.78
CA LEU A 311 6.49 -16.57 -13.60
C LEU A 311 6.79 -16.36 -15.10
N PRO A 312 6.24 -17.20 -15.99
CA PRO A 312 6.43 -17.04 -17.42
C PRO A 312 5.83 -15.70 -17.91
N PRO A 313 6.27 -15.16 -19.05
CA PRO A 313 5.66 -13.95 -19.62
C PRO A 313 4.15 -14.11 -19.83
N VAL A 314 3.40 -13.03 -19.61
CA VAL A 314 1.98 -12.96 -19.94
C VAL A 314 1.81 -13.14 -21.45
N THR A 315 0.76 -13.86 -21.87
CA THR A 315 0.44 -14.05 -23.30
C THR A 315 0.33 -12.68 -23.99
N PRO A 316 1.20 -12.35 -24.96
CA PRO A 316 1.19 -11.05 -25.62
C PRO A 316 -0.08 -10.87 -26.45
N ASP A 317 -0.47 -9.61 -26.67
CA ASP A 317 -1.55 -9.21 -27.57
C ASP A 317 -2.85 -10.00 -27.38
N CYS A 318 -3.17 -10.28 -26.09
CA CYS A 318 -4.36 -11.02 -25.71
C CYS A 318 -5.13 -10.32 -24.59
N LEU A 319 -6.17 -9.61 -25.00
CA LEU A 319 -7.20 -9.03 -24.14
C LEU A 319 -8.57 -9.28 -24.76
N ARG A 320 -9.59 -9.51 -23.92
CA ARG A 320 -10.97 -9.61 -24.38
C ARG A 320 -11.94 -8.93 -23.40
N ALA A 321 -13.14 -8.67 -23.89
CA ALA A 321 -14.22 -8.15 -23.07
C ALA A 321 -14.62 -9.15 -21.98
N ASP A 322 -15.00 -8.66 -20.80
CA ASP A 322 -15.66 -9.48 -19.78
C ASP A 322 -17.16 -9.53 -20.08
N VAL A 323 -17.66 -10.70 -20.47
CA VAL A 323 -19.07 -10.90 -20.89
C VAL A 323 -20.09 -10.71 -19.77
N ARG A 324 -19.65 -10.55 -18.52
CA ARG A 324 -20.51 -10.18 -17.38
C ARG A 324 -20.76 -8.67 -17.30
N LEU A 325 -19.98 -7.88 -18.04
CA LEU A 325 -20.05 -6.42 -18.06
C LEU A 325 -20.53 -5.93 -19.43
N PRO A 326 -21.47 -4.96 -19.48
CA PRO A 326 -21.83 -4.32 -20.73
C PRO A 326 -20.69 -3.42 -21.23
N ALA A 327 -20.67 -3.16 -22.54
CA ALA A 327 -19.66 -2.30 -23.16
C ALA A 327 -19.63 -0.87 -22.59
N SER A 328 -20.79 -0.34 -22.18
CA SER A 328 -20.91 0.99 -21.54
C SER A 328 -20.22 1.08 -20.18
N ASN A 329 -20.01 -0.06 -19.52
CA ASN A 329 -19.38 -0.17 -18.21
C ASN A 329 -18.05 -0.91 -18.31
N SER A 330 -17.41 -0.90 -19.47
CA SER A 330 -16.11 -1.52 -19.68
C SER A 330 -15.13 -0.52 -20.27
N ALA A 331 -13.88 -0.55 -19.80
CA ALA A 331 -12.79 0.10 -20.51
C ALA A 331 -12.54 -0.60 -21.85
N ARG A 332 -11.92 0.12 -22.80
CA ARG A 332 -11.64 -0.37 -24.15
C ARG A 332 -10.15 -0.36 -24.43
N CYS A 333 -9.67 -1.29 -25.27
CA CYS A 333 -8.23 -1.38 -25.60
C CYS A 333 -7.75 -0.19 -26.43
N ASP A 334 -8.59 0.33 -27.32
CA ASP A 334 -8.32 1.51 -28.14
C ASP A 334 -8.04 2.78 -27.31
N HIS A 335 -8.71 2.93 -26.16
CA HIS A 335 -8.46 4.02 -25.21
C HIS A 335 -7.02 4.04 -24.70
N TYR A 336 -6.46 2.87 -24.37
CA TYR A 336 -5.11 2.76 -23.84
C TYR A 336 -4.05 2.91 -24.94
N ILE A 337 -4.31 2.41 -26.15
CA ILE A 337 -3.43 2.62 -27.31
C ILE A 337 -3.28 4.12 -27.62
N ALA A 338 -4.37 4.88 -27.48
CA ALA A 338 -4.37 6.32 -27.72
C ALA A 338 -3.78 7.16 -26.57
N ALA A 339 -3.58 6.58 -25.37
CA ALA A 339 -3.18 7.31 -24.17
C ALA A 339 -1.74 7.86 -24.22
N GLY A 340 -0.87 7.23 -25.02
CA GLY A 340 0.51 7.67 -25.30
C GLY A 340 1.52 7.49 -24.16
N ASN A 341 1.18 7.94 -22.95
CA ASN A 341 2.06 7.90 -21.76
C ASN A 341 1.71 6.77 -20.76
N LEU A 342 0.61 6.05 -20.98
CA LEU A 342 0.15 4.95 -20.15
C LEU A 342 0.07 3.67 -20.97
N THR A 343 0.18 2.54 -20.28
CA THR A 343 -0.04 1.20 -20.81
C THR A 343 -1.05 0.46 -19.94
N THR A 344 -1.47 -0.73 -20.39
CA THR A 344 -2.31 -1.62 -19.60
C THR A 344 -1.46 -2.48 -18.68
N ALA A 345 -1.96 -2.70 -17.46
CA ALA A 345 -1.44 -3.69 -16.53
C ALA A 345 -2.60 -4.46 -15.91
N PHE A 346 -2.29 -5.54 -15.19
CA PHE A 346 -3.28 -6.40 -14.56
C PHE A 346 -3.18 -6.33 -13.04
N LEU A 347 -4.31 -6.26 -12.32
CA LEU A 347 -4.30 -6.37 -10.85
C LEU A 347 -4.01 -7.80 -10.40
N TYR A 348 -4.62 -8.78 -11.05
CA TYR A 348 -4.30 -10.19 -10.89
C TYR A 348 -3.35 -10.64 -12.00
N PRO A 349 -2.20 -11.26 -11.69
CA PRO A 349 -1.21 -11.69 -12.68
C PRO A 349 -1.73 -12.88 -13.54
N PRO A 350 -1.98 -12.72 -14.85
CA PRO A 350 -2.55 -13.80 -15.67
C PRO A 350 -1.65 -15.03 -15.80
N ASN A 351 -0.35 -14.85 -15.63
CA ASN A 351 0.69 -15.86 -15.67
C ASN A 351 0.87 -16.66 -14.36
N LEU A 352 0.11 -16.34 -13.31
CA LEU A 352 0.09 -17.13 -12.08
C LEU A 352 -0.75 -18.42 -12.21
N ASN A 353 -1.69 -18.45 -13.15
CA ASN A 353 -2.48 -19.65 -13.44
C ASN A 353 -1.66 -20.63 -14.29
N GLU A 354 -1.09 -21.65 -13.65
CA GLU A 354 -0.22 -22.65 -14.31
C GLU A 354 -0.96 -23.61 -15.26
N LYS A 355 -2.30 -23.75 -15.15
CA LYS A 355 -3.06 -24.78 -15.87
C LYS A 355 -3.74 -24.25 -17.14
N GLY A 356 -3.12 -24.49 -18.30
CA GLY A 356 -3.78 -24.43 -19.62
C GLY A 356 -4.62 -23.16 -19.85
N ASP A 357 -5.94 -23.35 -19.97
CA ASP A 357 -6.90 -22.29 -20.31
C ASP A 357 -7.24 -21.32 -19.16
N GLN A 358 -6.87 -21.62 -17.90
CA GLN A 358 -7.15 -20.75 -16.75
C GLN A 358 -6.50 -19.37 -16.84
N LYS A 359 -5.40 -19.23 -17.59
CA LYS A 359 -4.76 -17.93 -17.84
C LYS A 359 -5.71 -16.95 -18.53
N TYR A 360 -6.64 -17.44 -19.34
CA TYR A 360 -7.60 -16.59 -20.02
C TYR A 360 -8.58 -15.97 -19.02
N ASP A 361 -8.89 -16.60 -17.89
CA ASP A 361 -9.79 -16.02 -16.87
C ASP A 361 -9.30 -14.64 -16.36
N ALA A 362 -8.00 -14.35 -16.52
CA ALA A 362 -7.36 -13.09 -16.14
C ALA A 362 -7.07 -12.12 -17.30
N LEU A 363 -7.14 -12.58 -18.56
CA LEU A 363 -6.92 -11.77 -19.77
C LEU A 363 -8.22 -11.05 -20.20
N LEU A 364 -8.83 -10.35 -19.25
CA LEU A 364 -10.10 -9.65 -19.37
C LEU A 364 -9.93 -8.15 -19.10
N MET A 365 -10.69 -7.31 -19.79
CA MET A 365 -10.71 -5.86 -19.51
C MET A 365 -11.17 -5.52 -18.08
N SER A 366 -11.90 -6.42 -17.41
CA SER A 366 -12.29 -6.28 -16.00
C SER A 366 -11.12 -6.41 -15.01
N ASN A 367 -9.96 -6.88 -15.47
CA ASN A 367 -8.72 -7.01 -14.69
C ASN A 367 -7.67 -5.94 -15.05
N VAL A 368 -7.98 -5.06 -16.01
CA VAL A 368 -7.03 -4.07 -16.55
C VAL A 368 -7.08 -2.75 -15.78
N VAL A 369 -5.89 -2.18 -15.53
CA VAL A 369 -5.70 -0.86 -14.91
C VAL A 369 -4.69 -0.01 -15.70
N PRO A 370 -4.83 1.34 -15.70
CA PRO A 370 -3.87 2.25 -16.34
C PRO A 370 -2.56 2.34 -15.55
N MET A 371 -1.43 2.06 -16.22
CA MET A 371 -0.13 2.06 -15.56
C MET A 371 0.95 2.77 -16.39
N TYR A 372 1.80 3.57 -15.75
CA TYR A 372 2.98 4.14 -16.40
C TYR A 372 3.98 3.01 -16.73
N PRO A 373 4.61 3.03 -17.92
CA PRO A 373 5.55 1.98 -18.34
C PRO A 373 6.69 1.74 -17.35
N GLU A 374 7.23 2.80 -16.73
CA GLU A 374 8.30 2.67 -15.73
C GLU A 374 7.79 2.03 -14.44
N PHE A 375 6.62 2.42 -13.93
CA PHE A 375 6.02 1.76 -12.77
C PHE A 375 5.66 0.30 -13.06
N LYS A 376 5.26 -0.03 -14.30
CA LYS A 376 4.95 -1.41 -14.69
C LYS A 376 6.13 -2.35 -14.47
N LYS A 377 7.39 -1.88 -14.56
CA LYS A 377 8.57 -2.71 -14.23
C LYS A 377 8.58 -3.15 -12.76
N ILE A 378 8.25 -2.24 -11.84
CA ILE A 378 8.09 -2.54 -10.40
C ILE A 378 6.96 -3.57 -10.23
N TRP A 379 5.81 -3.29 -10.86
CA TRP A 379 4.62 -4.14 -10.75
C TRP A 379 4.85 -5.55 -11.30
N ASP A 380 5.47 -5.68 -12.46
CA ASP A 380 5.79 -6.97 -13.08
C ASP A 380 6.81 -7.74 -12.25
N TYR A 381 7.86 -7.09 -11.74
CA TYR A 381 8.84 -7.77 -10.88
C TYR A 381 8.21 -8.26 -9.57
N PHE A 382 7.34 -7.44 -8.97
CA PHE A 382 6.56 -7.84 -7.79
C PHE A 382 5.74 -9.09 -8.06
N HIS A 383 4.94 -9.10 -9.13
CA HIS A 383 4.09 -10.23 -9.48
C HIS A 383 4.88 -11.47 -9.88
N ASN A 384 5.87 -11.31 -10.74
CA ASN A 384 6.57 -12.44 -11.38
C ASN A 384 7.60 -13.08 -10.46
N THR A 385 8.15 -12.33 -9.51
CA THR A 385 9.27 -12.78 -8.68
C THR A 385 8.94 -12.71 -7.19
N LEU A 386 8.54 -11.53 -6.68
CA LEU A 386 8.43 -11.32 -5.23
C LEU A 386 7.23 -12.05 -4.63
N LEU A 387 6.10 -12.15 -5.33
CA LEU A 387 4.94 -12.89 -4.83
C LEU A 387 5.27 -14.37 -4.58
N LYS A 388 6.00 -15.04 -5.47
CA LYS A 388 6.47 -16.42 -5.25
C LYS A 388 7.44 -16.51 -4.07
N LYS A 389 8.39 -15.58 -3.98
CA LYS A 389 9.32 -15.48 -2.85
C LYS A 389 8.57 -15.35 -1.52
N TYR A 390 7.62 -14.42 -1.43
CA TYR A 390 6.84 -14.20 -0.21
C TYR A 390 5.93 -15.38 0.11
N ALA A 391 5.25 -15.98 -0.87
CA ALA A 391 4.47 -17.20 -0.66
C ALA A 391 5.33 -18.35 -0.11
N TYR A 392 6.59 -18.46 -0.55
CA TYR A 392 7.53 -19.43 -0.04
C TYR A 392 7.94 -19.17 1.41
N ILE A 393 8.35 -17.92 1.70
CA ILE A 393 8.83 -17.50 3.02
C ILE A 393 7.73 -17.55 4.07
N TYR A 394 6.51 -17.15 3.72
CA TYR A 394 5.37 -17.10 4.63
C TYR A 394 4.50 -18.36 4.59
N ASN A 395 4.93 -19.39 3.87
CA ASN A 395 4.25 -20.69 3.74
C ASN A 395 2.84 -20.67 3.10
N SER A 396 2.29 -19.49 2.83
CA SER A 396 1.16 -19.18 1.95
C SER A 396 0.86 -17.70 2.16
N ILE A 397 0.42 -17.00 1.14
CA ILE A 397 -0.03 -15.61 1.25
C ILE A 397 -1.38 -15.41 0.57
N ASN A 398 -2.29 -14.72 1.26
CA ASN A 398 -3.40 -14.04 0.62
C ASN A 398 -2.93 -12.65 0.17
N VAL A 399 -3.30 -12.26 -1.04
CA VAL A 399 -2.87 -11.04 -1.69
C VAL A 399 -4.10 -10.26 -2.10
N VAL A 400 -4.19 -8.99 -1.68
CA VAL A 400 -5.16 -8.02 -2.19
C VAL A 400 -4.43 -6.86 -2.83
N THR A 401 -4.63 -6.64 -4.12
CA THR A 401 -4.05 -5.51 -4.87
C THR A 401 -5.14 -4.58 -5.39
N GLY A 402 -4.84 -3.29 -5.57
CA GLY A 402 -5.78 -2.34 -6.15
C GLY A 402 -5.23 -0.92 -6.32
N PRO A 403 -5.95 -0.06 -7.05
CA PRO A 403 -5.61 1.36 -7.18
C PRO A 403 -5.99 2.17 -5.93
N ALA A 404 -5.30 3.30 -5.73
CA ALA A 404 -5.67 4.33 -4.76
C ALA A 404 -5.52 5.74 -5.35
N PHE A 405 -6.39 6.65 -4.95
CA PHE A 405 -6.51 8.01 -5.47
C PHE A 405 -6.41 8.99 -4.30
N ASP A 406 -5.33 9.76 -4.27
CA ASP A 406 -4.98 10.74 -3.22
C ASP A 406 -4.20 11.92 -3.87
N TYR A 407 -4.86 12.62 -4.78
CA TYR A 407 -4.33 13.76 -5.54
C TYR A 407 -4.08 14.99 -4.66
N ASN A 408 -4.83 15.12 -3.57
CA ASN A 408 -4.66 16.18 -2.59
C ASN A 408 -3.68 15.81 -1.45
N TYR A 409 -3.08 14.62 -1.50
CA TYR A 409 -2.04 14.12 -0.60
C TYR A 409 -2.41 14.19 0.89
N ASP A 410 -3.69 13.99 1.21
CA ASP A 410 -4.21 13.96 2.58
C ASP A 410 -4.24 12.59 3.24
N GLY A 411 -3.89 11.55 2.49
CA GLY A 411 -3.86 10.16 2.97
C GLY A 411 -5.24 9.52 3.07
N GLN A 412 -6.28 10.16 2.52
CA GLN A 412 -7.63 9.62 2.40
C GLN A 412 -7.97 9.40 0.92
N TYR A 413 -9.06 8.67 0.67
CA TYR A 413 -9.55 8.48 -0.69
C TYR A 413 -10.15 9.78 -1.24
N ASP A 414 -9.91 10.06 -2.52
CA ASP A 414 -10.49 11.20 -3.22
C ASP A 414 -11.98 11.01 -3.60
N THR A 415 -12.74 12.11 -3.55
CA THR A 415 -14.02 12.22 -4.26
C THR A 415 -13.79 12.40 -5.77
N PRO A 416 -14.82 12.15 -6.62
CA PRO A 416 -14.68 12.35 -8.07
C PRO A 416 -14.20 13.75 -8.48
N GLU A 417 -14.54 14.78 -7.70
CA GLU A 417 -14.14 16.17 -7.95
C GLU A 417 -12.68 16.46 -7.58
N GLN A 418 -12.09 15.65 -6.70
CA GLN A 418 -10.69 15.77 -6.28
C GLN A 418 -9.72 15.06 -7.25
N ILE A 419 -10.21 14.10 -8.05
CA ILE A 419 -9.40 13.39 -9.05
C ILE A 419 -9.02 14.34 -10.20
N GLN A 420 -7.73 14.47 -10.47
CA GLN A 420 -7.21 15.49 -11.40
C GLN A 420 -6.78 14.94 -12.76
N GLN A 421 -6.41 13.66 -12.86
CA GLN A 421 -5.89 13.08 -14.10
C GLN A 421 -6.68 11.85 -14.52
N PHE A 422 -6.87 11.73 -15.83
CA PHE A 422 -7.65 10.69 -16.49
C PHE A 422 -6.91 10.21 -17.73
N VAL A 423 -7.15 8.97 -18.14
CA VAL A 423 -6.66 8.43 -19.41
C VAL A 423 -7.20 9.30 -20.54
N SER A 424 -6.30 9.81 -21.40
CA SER A 424 -6.60 10.77 -22.46
C SER A 424 -7.85 10.41 -23.27
N GLY A 425 -8.81 11.34 -23.36
CA GLY A 425 -10.05 11.13 -24.12
C GLY A 425 -11.10 10.28 -23.41
N THR A 426 -10.92 9.95 -22.14
CA THR A 426 -11.85 9.13 -21.35
C THR A 426 -12.09 9.70 -19.95
N ASN A 427 -13.03 9.10 -19.20
CA ASN A 427 -13.26 9.38 -17.78
C ASN A 427 -12.60 8.33 -16.86
N ILE A 428 -11.65 7.55 -17.36
CA ILE A 428 -10.94 6.53 -16.57
C ILE A 428 -9.88 7.24 -15.72
N PRO A 429 -10.00 7.27 -14.38
CA PRO A 429 -9.07 8.01 -13.53
C PRO A 429 -7.70 7.34 -13.50
N ILE A 430 -6.62 8.12 -13.38
CA ILE A 430 -5.27 7.57 -13.21
C ILE A 430 -5.01 7.39 -11.70
N PRO A 431 -4.64 6.21 -11.20
CA PRO A 431 -4.30 6.02 -9.79
C PRO A 431 -3.07 6.84 -9.42
N THR A 432 -3.07 7.42 -8.22
CA THR A 432 -1.88 8.06 -7.65
C THR A 432 -0.93 7.03 -7.04
N HIS A 433 -1.50 5.93 -6.54
CA HIS A 433 -0.77 4.83 -5.93
C HIS A 433 -1.42 3.50 -6.33
N TYR A 434 -0.65 2.42 -6.22
CA TYR A 434 -1.18 1.06 -6.17
C TYR A 434 -0.87 0.46 -4.81
N PHE A 435 -1.86 -0.19 -4.21
CA PHE A 435 -1.68 -0.89 -2.96
C PHE A 435 -1.50 -2.40 -3.19
N ALA A 436 -0.76 -3.03 -2.28
CA ALA A 436 -0.70 -4.48 -2.16
C ALA A 436 -0.72 -4.86 -0.67
N VAL A 437 -1.65 -5.72 -0.27
CA VAL A 437 -1.78 -6.26 1.09
C VAL A 437 -1.50 -7.76 1.03
N LEU A 438 -0.42 -8.18 1.68
CA LEU A 438 -0.03 -9.58 1.85
C LEU A 438 -0.44 -10.01 3.26
N THR A 439 -1.27 -11.04 3.38
CA THR A 439 -1.73 -11.60 4.66
C THR A 439 -1.25 -13.05 4.78
N SER A 440 -0.66 -13.39 5.93
CA SER A 440 -0.17 -14.74 6.24
C SER A 440 -0.32 -15.06 7.73
N CYS A 441 0.00 -16.30 8.12
CA CYS A 441 0.02 -16.70 9.53
C CYS A 441 1.38 -16.35 10.16
N LYS A 442 1.40 -15.65 11.31
CA LYS A 442 2.63 -15.09 11.90
C LYS A 442 3.63 -16.16 12.38
N PHE A 443 3.13 -17.23 13.01
CA PHE A 443 3.96 -18.18 13.78
C PHE A 443 3.79 -19.65 13.41
N ASN A 444 2.82 -20.00 12.57
CA ASN A 444 2.56 -21.40 12.21
C ASN A 444 2.99 -21.67 10.77
N GLU A 445 3.53 -22.86 10.53
CA GLU A 445 3.67 -23.47 9.19
C GLU A 445 2.31 -23.83 8.56
N GLN A 446 1.24 -23.12 8.94
CA GLN A 446 -0.09 -23.29 8.38
C GLN A 446 -0.28 -22.34 7.19
N PRO A 447 -0.99 -22.78 6.15
CA PRO A 447 -1.48 -21.88 5.12
C PRO A 447 -2.39 -20.79 5.69
N VAL A 448 -2.49 -19.64 5.03
CA VAL A 448 -3.33 -18.52 5.49
C VAL A 448 -4.80 -18.91 5.64
N SER A 449 -5.29 -19.81 4.77
CA SER A 449 -6.66 -20.33 4.79
C SER A 449 -7.01 -21.19 6.01
N GLU A 450 -6.01 -21.64 6.76
CA GLU A 450 -6.16 -22.50 7.94
C GLU A 450 -5.53 -21.87 9.19
N CYS A 451 -5.15 -20.59 9.12
CA CYS A 451 -4.47 -19.92 10.21
C CYS A 451 -5.39 -19.80 11.43
N ALA A 452 -5.10 -20.56 12.50
CA ALA A 452 -5.81 -20.39 13.76
C ALA A 452 -5.17 -19.28 14.65
N GLY A 453 -3.87 -19.03 14.48
CA GLY A 453 -3.07 -18.10 15.29
C GLY A 453 -3.13 -16.63 14.86
N GLU A 454 -2.19 -15.81 15.36
CA GLU A 454 -2.10 -14.38 15.01
C GLU A 454 -1.79 -14.19 13.52
N LEU A 455 -2.52 -13.27 12.87
CA LEU A 455 -2.23 -12.87 11.50
C LEU A 455 -1.00 -11.95 11.44
N GLN A 456 -0.32 -12.04 10.30
CA GLN A 456 0.69 -11.08 9.89
C GLN A 456 0.25 -10.46 8.57
N SER A 457 0.28 -9.13 8.51
CA SER A 457 0.10 -8.38 7.28
C SER A 457 1.38 -7.62 6.90
N VAL A 458 1.71 -7.61 5.62
CA VAL A 458 2.69 -6.71 5.01
C VAL A 458 1.95 -5.94 3.94
N SER A 459 1.94 -4.61 4.03
CA SER A 459 1.19 -3.75 3.10
C SER A 459 2.10 -2.72 2.46
N PHE A 460 1.83 -2.40 1.20
CA PHE A 460 2.60 -1.44 0.40
C PHE A 460 1.65 -0.41 -0.19
N LEU A 461 2.08 0.86 -0.23
CA LEU A 461 1.43 1.95 -0.96
C LEU A 461 2.45 2.54 -1.94
N LEU A 462 2.50 1.98 -3.14
CA LEU A 462 3.53 2.30 -4.12
C LEU A 462 3.12 3.52 -4.95
N PRO A 463 3.92 4.60 -5.00
CA PRO A 463 3.59 5.80 -5.77
C PRO A 463 3.64 5.50 -7.28
N HIS A 464 2.55 5.81 -7.98
CA HIS A 464 2.39 5.52 -9.39
C HIS A 464 3.00 6.65 -10.24
N LEU A 465 4.32 6.60 -10.43
CA LEU A 465 5.10 7.63 -11.12
C LEU A 465 5.51 7.20 -12.53
N SER A 466 5.73 8.18 -13.40
CA SER A 466 6.20 7.97 -14.79
C SER A 466 7.70 7.67 -14.90
N HIS A 467 8.41 7.63 -13.77
CA HIS A 467 9.85 7.39 -13.69
C HIS A 467 10.21 6.64 -12.40
N ASN A 468 11.35 5.96 -12.39
CA ASN A 468 11.87 5.23 -11.22
C ASN A 468 13.11 5.91 -10.60
N SER A 469 13.26 7.22 -10.79
CA SER A 469 14.43 7.99 -10.34
C SER A 469 14.62 7.96 -8.81
N GLU A 470 13.58 7.69 -8.03
CA GLU A 470 13.67 7.51 -6.57
C GLU A 470 14.70 6.42 -6.17
N SER A 471 14.82 5.38 -6.99
CA SER A 471 15.72 4.26 -6.70
C SER A 471 17.18 4.54 -7.06
N CYS A 472 17.46 5.54 -7.91
CA CYS A 472 18.76 5.81 -8.52
C CYS A 472 19.45 4.66 -9.27
N LYS A 473 18.89 3.45 -9.23
CA LYS A 473 19.37 2.21 -9.84
C LYS A 473 18.42 1.70 -10.91
N SER A 474 17.50 2.53 -11.41
CA SER A 474 16.48 2.10 -12.37
C SER A 474 17.03 1.64 -13.73
N THR A 475 18.32 1.85 -13.98
CA THR A 475 19.05 1.32 -15.15
C THR A 475 19.69 -0.05 -14.88
N GLU A 476 19.75 -0.48 -13.62
CA GLU A 476 20.19 -1.81 -13.21
C GLU A 476 19.02 -2.80 -13.26
N ALA A 477 19.31 -4.10 -13.15
CA ALA A 477 18.28 -5.13 -13.08
C ALA A 477 17.31 -4.90 -11.92
N GLU A 478 16.03 -5.13 -12.14
CA GLU A 478 14.94 -4.92 -11.17
C GLU A 478 15.20 -5.63 -9.83
N SER A 479 15.91 -6.76 -9.86
CA SER A 479 16.31 -7.52 -8.67
C SER A 479 17.22 -6.77 -7.70
N GLN A 480 17.89 -5.71 -8.14
CA GLN A 480 18.82 -4.93 -7.32
C GLN A 480 18.14 -3.79 -6.54
N TRP A 481 16.89 -3.43 -6.86
CA TRP A 481 16.29 -2.21 -6.32
C TRP A 481 14.78 -2.27 -6.08
N VAL A 482 14.02 -3.09 -6.81
CA VAL A 482 12.55 -3.08 -6.70
C VAL A 482 12.08 -3.51 -5.31
N GLU A 483 12.65 -4.58 -4.76
CA GLU A 483 12.23 -5.05 -3.43
C GLU A 483 12.54 -4.00 -2.35
N ASP A 484 13.72 -3.37 -2.41
CA ASP A 484 14.11 -2.32 -1.46
C ASP A 484 13.21 -1.08 -1.58
N LEU A 485 12.85 -0.67 -2.80
CA LEU A 485 11.89 0.42 -3.04
C LEU A 485 10.51 0.08 -2.46
N MET A 486 10.03 -1.14 -2.67
CA MET A 486 8.73 -1.55 -2.13
C MET A 486 8.73 -1.52 -0.60
N TRP A 487 9.76 -2.07 0.05
CA TRP A 487 9.88 -2.02 1.51
C TRP A 487 10.03 -0.60 2.04
N PHE A 488 10.66 0.30 1.29
CA PHE A 488 10.70 1.72 1.65
C PHE A 488 9.31 2.37 1.65
N HIS A 489 8.43 1.97 0.72
CA HIS A 489 7.01 2.35 0.63
C HIS A 489 6.04 1.41 1.34
N GLN A 490 6.53 0.68 2.34
CA GLN A 490 5.68 -0.08 3.23
C GLN A 490 4.71 0.86 3.96
N ALA A 491 3.51 0.38 4.25
CA ALA A 491 2.50 1.10 5.01
C ALA A 491 1.78 0.15 6.00
N ARG A 492 1.06 0.73 6.96
CA ARG A 492 0.15 -0.06 7.80
C ARG A 492 -1.06 -0.44 6.95
N LEU A 493 -1.71 -1.55 7.27
CA LEU A 493 -2.99 -1.88 6.63
C LEU A 493 -4.03 -0.77 6.87
N ARG A 494 -3.98 -0.10 8.04
CA ARG A 494 -4.82 1.07 8.32
C ARG A 494 -4.60 2.23 7.35
N ASP A 495 -3.38 2.44 6.87
CA ASP A 495 -3.09 3.49 5.87
C ASP A 495 -3.71 3.12 4.52
N VAL A 496 -3.69 1.84 4.14
CA VAL A 496 -4.39 1.33 2.95
C VAL A 496 -5.90 1.52 3.09
N GLU A 497 -6.48 1.25 4.25
CA GLU A 497 -7.92 1.47 4.50
C GLU A 497 -8.31 2.93 4.30
N TRP A 498 -7.53 3.88 4.83
CA TRP A 498 -7.81 5.31 4.69
C TRP A 498 -7.75 5.79 3.25
N ILE A 499 -6.67 5.47 2.52
CA ILE A 499 -6.45 5.97 1.15
C ILE A 499 -7.36 5.29 0.11
N THR A 500 -7.94 4.13 0.43
CA THR A 500 -8.84 3.39 -0.47
C THR A 500 -10.31 3.49 -0.08
N GLY A 501 -10.63 3.85 1.17
CA GLY A 501 -11.98 3.75 1.71
C GLY A 501 -12.49 2.31 1.78
N LEU A 502 -11.58 1.34 1.92
CA LEU A 502 -11.90 -0.07 2.16
C LEU A 502 -11.75 -0.40 3.65
N ASP A 503 -12.43 -1.44 4.12
CA ASP A 503 -12.17 -2.07 5.42
C ASP A 503 -11.93 -3.58 5.25
N PHE A 504 -10.83 -4.07 5.80
CA PHE A 504 -10.41 -5.45 5.65
C PHE A 504 -10.82 -6.30 6.87
N TYR A 505 -10.89 -7.62 6.69
CA TYR A 505 -11.02 -8.62 7.76
C TYR A 505 -12.35 -8.63 8.52
N GLN A 506 -13.44 -8.09 7.96
CA GLN A 506 -14.74 -8.06 8.64
C GLN A 506 -15.43 -9.41 8.80
N GLU A 507 -15.05 -10.42 8.02
CA GLU A 507 -15.60 -11.78 8.14
C GLU A 507 -14.65 -12.72 8.89
N SER A 508 -13.60 -12.17 9.52
CA SER A 508 -12.70 -12.93 10.39
C SER A 508 -13.41 -13.28 11.69
N ASP A 509 -13.23 -14.52 12.16
CA ASP A 509 -13.77 -14.98 13.45
C ASP A 509 -12.99 -14.45 14.68
N ARG A 510 -12.02 -13.56 14.45
CA ARG A 510 -11.13 -13.03 15.50
C ARG A 510 -11.73 -11.88 16.27
N PRO A 511 -11.34 -11.67 17.53
CA PRO A 511 -11.72 -10.47 18.28
C PRO A 511 -11.28 -9.20 17.55
N ILE A 512 -12.21 -8.25 17.41
CA ILE A 512 -11.96 -6.97 16.72
C ILE A 512 -10.70 -6.24 17.25
N PRO A 513 -10.43 -6.14 18.57
CA PRO A 513 -9.20 -5.53 19.06
C PRO A 513 -7.91 -6.18 18.53
N GLU A 514 -7.91 -7.50 18.28
CA GLU A 514 -6.76 -8.20 17.69
C GLU A 514 -6.60 -7.84 16.21
N LEU A 515 -7.70 -7.74 15.47
CA LEU A 515 -7.69 -7.27 14.08
C LEU A 515 -7.20 -5.82 14.00
N LEU A 516 -7.64 -4.94 14.90
CA LEU A 516 -7.15 -3.56 14.97
C LEU A 516 -5.64 -3.52 15.24
N LYS A 517 -5.12 -4.35 16.14
CA LYS A 517 -3.67 -4.48 16.40
C LYS A 517 -2.91 -4.89 15.14
N VAL A 518 -3.44 -5.82 14.34
CA VAL A 518 -2.83 -6.20 13.05
C VAL A 518 -2.87 -5.01 12.08
N LYS A 519 -4.03 -4.33 11.99
CA LYS A 519 -4.23 -3.18 11.09
C LYS A 519 -3.30 -2.00 11.40
N THR A 520 -3.00 -1.76 12.68
CA THR A 520 -2.18 -0.63 13.14
C THR A 520 -0.73 -0.97 13.48
N ARG A 521 -0.30 -2.21 13.28
CA ARG A 521 1.09 -2.62 13.57
C ARG A 521 2.05 -1.67 12.84
N PRO A 522 2.93 -0.94 13.57
CA PRO A 522 3.85 0.01 12.94
C PRO A 522 4.74 -0.70 11.92
N THR A 523 5.09 0.01 10.84
CA THR A 523 5.98 -0.52 9.79
C THR A 523 7.35 -0.88 10.34
N ALA A 524 7.87 -0.10 11.30
CA ALA A 524 9.06 -0.42 12.09
C ALA A 524 9.06 -1.82 12.75
N ALA A 525 7.89 -2.40 13.03
CA ALA A 525 7.74 -3.72 13.67
C ALA A 525 7.48 -4.85 12.66
N ILE A 526 7.52 -4.55 11.36
CA ILE A 526 7.28 -5.52 10.29
C ILE A 526 8.55 -5.61 9.45
N HIS A 527 9.36 -6.63 9.71
CA HIS A 527 10.64 -6.79 9.02
C HIS A 527 10.55 -7.71 7.81
N ARG A 528 11.37 -7.39 6.80
CA ARG A 528 11.64 -8.28 5.67
C ARG A 528 12.29 -9.56 6.20
N LYS A 529 11.58 -10.68 6.07
CA LYS A 529 12.18 -12.01 6.24
C LYS A 529 13.13 -12.27 5.07
N LEU A 530 14.36 -12.66 5.38
CA LEU A 530 15.42 -12.94 4.40
C LEU A 530 15.27 -14.33 3.79
#